data_AF-A0A2U8X531-F1
#
_entry.id   AF-A0A2U8X531-F1
#
_cell.length_a   1.000
_cell.length_b   1.000
_cell.length_c   1.000
_cell.angle_alpha   90.00
_cell.angle_beta   90.00
_cell.angle_gamma   90.00
#
_symmetry.space_group_name_H-M   'P 1'
#
loop_
_entity.id
_entity.type
_entity.pdbx_description
1 polymer ?
#
loop_
_entity_poly.entity_id
_entity_poly.type
_entity_poly.pdbx_seq_one_letter_code
_entity_poly.pdbx_strand_id
1 'polypeptide(L)'
;MDRAPAHRAPSPTPDLVADTLAWIERHLDERLTLARLADRAGLSPYHFSRLFTARMGLAPMAHVRGRRLVRAARRLAAEPDLRLVDLAFEAGFESQEAFTRAFGRRFGVTPGRFRRGLAPLPPDGDPAMPTPETSRAVARLPGLVTRDAFTVAGPTRRFDQATASTIPDLWSTMIRGLPFVDGQVPSWATYGVVWSADKEEGSFDYMAGIGVRPQGALPAGFERKTIPAATYAVFRVTLDGTALHPQMKGAMAAIWGELVPASGLTVADGPDFELYDGRFAPDRPGTVIAVHVPVTT
;
A
#
# COMPACT_ATOMS: atom_id res chain seq x y z
N MET A 1 35.11 19.62 32.90
CA MET A 1 34.84 18.91 31.63
C MET A 1 33.51 18.20 31.80
N ASP A 2 32.47 18.84 31.29
CA ASP A 2 31.08 18.38 31.39
C ASP A 2 30.85 17.30 30.32
N ARG A 3 30.55 16.06 30.74
CA ARG A 3 30.26 14.95 29.82
C ARG A 3 28.80 15.07 29.40
N ALA A 4 28.58 15.49 28.15
CA ALA A 4 27.26 15.46 27.52
C ALA A 4 26.60 14.07 27.68
N PRO A 5 25.30 13.99 27.97
CA PRO A 5 24.62 12.72 28.14
C PRO A 5 24.57 11.99 26.79
N ALA A 6 24.92 10.70 26.80
CA ALA A 6 24.81 9.83 25.65
C ALA A 6 23.36 9.83 25.14
N HIS A 7 23.18 10.25 23.88
CA HIS A 7 21.92 10.15 23.17
C HIS A 7 21.55 8.67 23.08
N ARG A 8 20.61 8.23 23.93
CA ARG A 8 20.04 6.88 23.87
C ARG A 8 19.44 6.71 22.47
N ALA A 9 20.01 5.80 21.67
CA ALA A 9 19.45 5.43 20.38
C ALA A 9 17.96 5.08 20.58
N PRO A 10 17.05 5.55 19.71
CA PRO A 10 15.65 5.20 19.82
C PRO A 10 15.52 3.67 19.82
N SER A 11 14.74 3.12 20.76
CA SER A 11 14.37 1.71 20.75
C SER A 11 13.84 1.33 19.36
N PRO A 12 14.18 0.15 18.81
CA PRO A 12 13.68 -0.22 17.49
C PRO A 12 12.15 -0.20 17.53
N THR A 13 11.57 0.68 16.73
CA THR A 13 10.13 0.70 16.48
C THR A 13 9.71 -0.68 15.98
N PRO A 14 8.59 -1.26 16.47
CA PRO A 14 8.11 -2.53 15.95
C PRO A 14 7.84 -2.41 14.44
N ASP A 15 8.52 -3.23 13.63
CA ASP A 15 8.25 -3.35 12.19
C ASP A 15 6.94 -4.12 12.04
N LEU A 16 5.83 -3.38 11.86
CA LEU A 16 4.48 -3.95 11.77
C LEU A 16 4.36 -5.01 10.67
N VAL A 17 5.11 -4.89 9.57
CA VAL A 17 5.10 -5.88 8.50
C VAL A 17 5.84 -7.12 8.95
N ALA A 18 7.04 -6.98 9.51
CA ALA A 18 7.81 -8.12 10.02
C ALA A 18 7.06 -8.87 11.13
N ASP A 19 6.41 -8.14 12.05
CA ASP A 19 5.58 -8.72 13.11
C ASP A 19 4.37 -9.46 12.56
N THR A 20 3.72 -8.88 11.54
CA THR A 20 2.57 -9.51 10.87
C THR A 20 2.99 -10.73 10.07
N LEU A 21 4.15 -10.70 9.41
CA LEU A 21 4.74 -11.84 8.70
C LEU A 21 5.03 -13.00 9.66
N ALA A 22 5.71 -12.73 10.78
CA ALA A 22 5.97 -13.73 11.81
C ALA A 22 4.66 -14.30 12.38
N TRP A 23 3.63 -13.46 12.52
CA TRP A 23 2.30 -13.89 12.94
C TRP A 23 1.62 -14.77 11.89
N ILE A 24 1.61 -14.39 10.61
CA ILE A 24 1.07 -15.17 9.49
C ILE A 24 1.61 -16.60 9.52
N GLU A 25 2.92 -16.76 9.72
CA GLU A 25 3.58 -18.07 9.75
C GLU A 25 3.02 -19.02 10.80
N ARG A 26 2.67 -18.49 11.98
CA ARG A 26 2.09 -19.28 13.06
C ARG A 26 0.60 -19.57 12.88
N HIS A 27 -0.06 -18.91 11.92
CA HIS A 27 -1.52 -18.96 11.73
C HIS A 27 -1.90 -19.37 10.29
N LEU A 28 -0.99 -19.98 9.52
CA LEU A 28 -1.25 -20.37 8.12
C LEU A 28 -2.42 -21.35 7.96
N ASP A 29 -2.71 -22.14 9.00
CA ASP A 29 -3.81 -23.12 9.04
C ASP A 29 -5.18 -22.47 9.32
N GLU A 30 -5.22 -21.21 9.73
CA GLU A 30 -6.45 -20.49 10.01
C GLU A 30 -7.01 -19.77 8.78
N ARG A 31 -8.27 -19.34 8.84
CA ARG A 31 -8.83 -18.42 7.83
C ARG A 31 -8.21 -17.02 7.99
N LEU A 32 -7.14 -16.76 7.24
CA LEU A 32 -6.52 -15.45 7.12
C LEU A 32 -7.26 -14.60 6.07
N THR A 33 -7.50 -13.33 6.40
CA THR A 33 -8.15 -12.33 5.54
C THR A 33 -7.36 -11.03 5.61
N LEU A 34 -7.45 -10.18 4.59
CA LEU A 34 -6.79 -8.87 4.61
C LEU A 34 -7.17 -8.04 5.84
N ALA A 35 -8.46 -8.04 6.23
CA ALA A 35 -8.95 -7.39 7.44
C ALA A 35 -8.21 -7.84 8.71
N ARG A 36 -8.19 -9.15 9.00
CA ARG A 36 -7.43 -9.71 10.14
C ARG A 36 -5.95 -9.32 10.15
N LEU A 37 -5.30 -9.28 8.97
CA LEU A 37 -3.88 -8.87 8.89
C LEU A 37 -3.70 -7.39 9.21
N ALA A 38 -4.61 -6.55 8.73
CA ALA A 38 -4.57 -5.11 8.97
C ALA A 38 -4.90 -4.75 10.42
N ASP A 39 -5.90 -5.42 11.01
CA ASP A 39 -6.25 -5.26 12.43
C ASP A 39 -5.06 -5.60 13.32
N ARG A 40 -4.30 -6.66 12.96
CA ARG A 40 -3.06 -7.04 13.66
C ARG A 40 -1.99 -5.95 13.58
N ALA A 41 -1.94 -5.20 12.48
CA ALA A 41 -1.05 -4.07 12.30
C ALA A 41 -1.62 -2.75 12.85
N GLY A 42 -2.86 -2.72 13.36
CA GLY A 42 -3.53 -1.50 13.79
C GLY A 42 -3.81 -0.52 12.65
N LEU A 43 -3.95 -1.04 11.42
CA LEU A 43 -4.13 -0.25 10.20
C LEU A 43 -5.48 -0.58 9.53
N SER A 44 -5.98 0.35 8.71
CA SER A 44 -7.01 -0.03 7.75
C SER A 44 -6.42 -1.03 6.74
N PRO A 45 -7.21 -1.95 6.18
CA PRO A 45 -6.68 -2.96 5.27
C PRO A 45 -6.16 -2.42 3.95
N TYR A 46 -6.65 -1.26 3.52
CA TYR A 46 -6.02 -0.48 2.46
C TYR A 46 -4.61 -0.02 2.83
N HIS A 47 -4.44 0.67 3.96
CA HIS A 47 -3.13 1.14 4.42
C HIS A 47 -2.18 -0.04 4.62
N PHE A 48 -2.67 -1.13 5.21
CA PHE A 48 -1.90 -2.36 5.37
C PHE A 48 -1.52 -2.99 4.02
N SER A 49 -2.45 -3.10 3.07
CA SER A 49 -2.17 -3.65 1.74
C SER A 49 -1.10 -2.85 1.00
N ARG A 50 -1.17 -1.51 1.08
CA ARG A 50 -0.16 -0.62 0.49
C ARG A 50 1.18 -0.77 1.16
N LEU A 51 1.21 -0.69 2.48
CA LEU A 51 2.41 -0.92 3.28
C LEU A 51 3.05 -2.24 2.88
N PHE A 52 2.32 -3.33 3.03
CA PHE A 52 2.82 -4.67 2.82
C PHE A 52 3.31 -4.87 1.38
N THR A 53 2.53 -4.42 0.38
CA THR A 53 2.92 -4.55 -1.04
C THR A 53 4.16 -3.75 -1.34
N ALA A 54 4.31 -2.56 -0.76
CA ALA A 54 5.46 -1.73 -1.00
C ALA A 54 6.71 -2.26 -0.29
N ARG A 55 6.54 -2.91 0.88
CA ARG A 55 7.62 -3.56 1.64
C ARG A 55 8.03 -4.92 1.07
N MET A 56 7.08 -5.73 0.59
CA MET A 56 7.30 -7.12 0.17
C MET A 56 7.30 -7.30 -1.36
N GLY A 57 6.88 -6.28 -2.11
CA GLY A 57 6.73 -6.35 -3.57
C GLY A 57 5.49 -7.11 -4.05
N LEU A 58 4.65 -7.65 -3.15
CA LEU A 58 3.46 -8.42 -3.47
C LEU A 58 2.35 -8.23 -2.42
N ALA A 59 1.09 -8.49 -2.79
CA ALA A 59 -0.05 -8.31 -1.89
C ALA A 59 0.01 -9.23 -0.64
N PRO A 60 -0.59 -8.81 0.49
CA PRO A 60 -0.71 -9.66 1.67
C PRO A 60 -1.32 -11.03 1.40
N MET A 61 -2.46 -11.09 0.70
CA MET A 61 -3.13 -12.37 0.44
C MET A 61 -2.40 -13.21 -0.61
N ALA A 62 -1.67 -12.57 -1.54
CA ALA A 62 -0.77 -13.27 -2.44
C ALA A 62 0.40 -13.90 -1.66
N HIS A 63 0.91 -13.20 -0.65
CA HIS A 63 1.95 -13.70 0.25
C HIS A 63 1.48 -14.92 1.03
N VAL A 64 0.35 -14.81 1.74
CA VAL A 64 -0.26 -15.93 2.50
C VAL A 64 -0.43 -17.16 1.61
N ARG A 65 -0.99 -16.97 0.40
CA ARG A 65 -1.15 -18.07 -0.58
C ARG A 65 0.19 -18.67 -0.98
N GLY A 66 1.21 -17.85 -1.19
CA GLY A 66 2.58 -18.28 -1.49
C GLY A 66 3.20 -19.10 -0.36
N ARG A 67 3.02 -18.69 0.90
CA ARG A 67 3.52 -19.41 2.08
C ARG A 67 2.82 -20.75 2.26
N ARG A 68 1.49 -20.81 2.07
CA ARG A 68 0.73 -22.08 2.07
C ARG A 68 1.22 -23.04 1.00
N LEU A 69 1.53 -22.56 -0.22
CA LEU A 69 2.11 -23.39 -1.27
C LEU A 69 3.50 -23.93 -0.91
N VAL A 70 4.33 -23.15 -0.23
CA VAL A 70 5.65 -23.61 0.27
C VAL A 70 5.47 -24.71 1.32
N ARG A 71 4.60 -24.50 2.32
CA ARG A 71 4.29 -25.53 3.33
C ARG A 71 3.75 -26.80 2.67
N ALA A 72 2.84 -26.65 1.71
CA ALA A 72 2.28 -27.75 0.95
C ALA A 72 3.35 -28.54 0.18
N ALA A 73 4.29 -27.85 -0.50
CA ALA A 73 5.40 -28.49 -1.21
C ALA A 73 6.31 -29.30 -0.27
N ARG A 74 6.56 -28.79 0.94
CA ARG A 74 7.39 -29.48 1.93
C ARG A 74 6.72 -30.73 2.50
N ARG A 75 5.44 -30.63 2.86
CA ARG A 75 4.63 -31.79 3.27
C ARG A 75 4.58 -32.85 2.17
N LEU A 76 4.36 -32.41 0.93
CA LEU A 76 4.33 -33.28 -0.24
C LEU A 76 5.63 -34.06 -0.48
N ALA A 77 6.79 -33.50 -0.08
CA ALA A 77 8.09 -34.17 -0.15
C ALA A 77 8.35 -35.10 1.04
N ALA A 78 7.83 -34.76 2.23
CA ALA A 78 8.03 -35.52 3.46
C ALA A 78 7.03 -36.69 3.64
N GLU A 79 5.83 -36.57 3.07
CA GLU A 79 4.70 -37.48 3.29
C GLU A 79 4.25 -38.11 1.94
N PRO A 80 4.73 -39.32 1.58
CA PRO A 80 4.51 -39.91 0.25
C PRO A 80 3.03 -40.21 -0.08
N ASP A 81 2.25 -40.56 0.95
CA ASP A 81 0.86 -41.02 0.83
C ASP A 81 -0.16 -39.88 0.86
N LEU A 82 0.29 -38.63 1.02
CA LEU A 82 -0.62 -37.50 1.14
C LEU A 82 -1.40 -37.27 -0.15
N ARG A 83 -2.72 -37.12 -0.04
CA ARG A 83 -3.58 -36.89 -1.20
C ARG A 83 -3.49 -35.42 -1.60
N LEU A 84 -3.36 -35.17 -2.91
CA LEU A 84 -3.25 -33.81 -3.44
C LEU A 84 -4.50 -32.97 -3.18
N VAL A 85 -5.67 -33.62 -3.10
CA VAL A 85 -6.94 -32.95 -2.78
C VAL A 85 -6.96 -32.41 -1.36
N ASP A 86 -6.46 -33.15 -0.37
CA ASP A 86 -6.40 -32.70 1.02
C ASP A 86 -5.45 -31.51 1.15
N LEU A 87 -4.26 -31.64 0.55
CA LEU A 87 -3.25 -30.59 0.50
C LEU A 87 -3.77 -29.30 -0.17
N ALA A 88 -4.62 -29.43 -1.19
CA ALA A 88 -5.25 -28.30 -1.85
C ALA A 88 -6.20 -27.54 -0.91
N PHE A 89 -7.07 -28.27 -0.20
CA PHE A 89 -8.02 -27.67 0.73
C PHE A 89 -7.33 -27.04 1.95
N GLU A 90 -6.33 -27.71 2.53
CA GLU A 90 -5.51 -27.16 3.61
C GLU A 90 -4.78 -25.88 3.17
N ALA A 91 -4.30 -25.84 1.92
CA ALA A 91 -3.69 -24.64 1.36
C ALA A 91 -4.70 -23.53 0.99
N GLY A 92 -6.01 -23.76 1.21
CA GLY A 92 -7.09 -22.81 0.97
C GLY A 92 -7.51 -22.69 -0.49
N PHE A 93 -7.35 -23.74 -1.28
CA PHE A 93 -7.85 -23.81 -2.65
C PHE A 93 -9.20 -24.54 -2.70
N GLU A 94 -10.09 -24.06 -3.57
CA GLU A 94 -11.43 -24.65 -3.76
C GLU A 94 -11.39 -25.96 -4.58
N SER A 95 -10.30 -26.23 -5.30
CA SER A 95 -10.11 -27.46 -6.05
C SER A 95 -8.64 -27.86 -6.20
N GLN A 96 -8.41 -29.17 -6.40
CA GLN A 96 -7.08 -29.72 -6.70
C GLN A 96 -6.48 -29.15 -7.99
N GLU A 97 -7.32 -28.81 -8.98
CA GLU A 97 -6.88 -28.23 -10.25
C GLU A 97 -6.38 -26.80 -10.06
N ALA A 98 -7.09 -25.99 -9.26
CA ALA A 98 -6.66 -24.64 -8.90
C ALA A 98 -5.32 -24.67 -8.15
N PHE A 99 -5.18 -25.61 -7.20
CA PHE A 99 -3.93 -25.86 -6.50
C PHE A 99 -2.80 -26.26 -7.46
N THR A 100 -3.04 -27.24 -8.35
CA THR A 100 -2.03 -27.74 -9.30
C THR A 100 -1.51 -26.65 -10.22
N ARG A 101 -2.39 -25.78 -10.74
CA ARG A 101 -2.00 -24.63 -11.56
C ARG A 101 -1.16 -23.62 -10.76
N ALA A 102 -1.58 -23.29 -9.54
CA ALA A 102 -0.86 -22.34 -8.69
C ALA A 102 0.52 -22.89 -8.26
N PHE A 103 0.59 -24.17 -7.92
CA PHE A 103 1.82 -24.88 -7.59
C PHE A 103 2.80 -24.88 -8.77
N GLY A 104 2.31 -25.23 -9.97
CA GLY A 104 3.12 -25.21 -11.19
C GLY A 104 3.68 -23.83 -11.51
N ARG A 105 2.87 -22.77 -11.37
CA ARG A 105 3.36 -21.38 -11.55
C ARG A 105 4.44 -21.00 -10.54
N ARG A 106 4.34 -21.49 -9.31
CA ARG A 106 5.27 -21.16 -8.21
C ARG A 106 6.60 -21.91 -8.30
N PHE A 107 6.55 -23.20 -8.64
CA PHE A 107 7.70 -24.11 -8.54
C PHE A 107 8.18 -24.65 -9.89
N GLY A 108 7.55 -24.27 -11.00
CA GLY A 108 7.91 -24.71 -12.35
C GLY A 108 7.51 -26.14 -12.71
N VAL A 109 7.04 -26.94 -11.76
CA VAL A 109 6.63 -28.34 -11.95
C VAL A 109 5.30 -28.63 -11.27
N THR A 110 4.57 -29.65 -11.74
CA THR A 110 3.32 -30.09 -11.09
C THR A 110 3.60 -30.76 -9.74
N PRO A 111 2.63 -30.80 -8.81
CA PRO A 111 2.80 -31.46 -7.50
C PRO A 111 3.26 -32.92 -7.61
N GLY A 112 2.68 -33.70 -8.52
CA GLY A 112 3.05 -35.09 -8.72
C GLY A 112 4.50 -35.27 -9.21
N ARG A 113 5.01 -34.33 -10.04
CA ARG A 113 6.42 -34.31 -10.46
C ARG A 113 7.34 -33.85 -9.33
N PHE A 114 6.92 -32.85 -8.56
CA PHE A 114 7.63 -32.38 -7.38
C PHE A 114 7.85 -33.51 -6.37
N ARG A 115 6.82 -34.31 -6.09
CA ARG A 115 6.90 -35.49 -5.22
C ARG A 115 7.97 -36.50 -5.66
N ARG A 116 8.23 -36.62 -6.97
CA ARG A 116 9.26 -37.51 -7.53
C ARG A 116 10.67 -36.91 -7.48
N GLY A 117 10.86 -35.77 -6.80
CA GLY A 117 12.16 -35.12 -6.66
C GLY A 117 12.61 -34.31 -7.88
N LEU A 118 11.70 -33.96 -8.79
CA LEU A 118 12.04 -33.22 -10.03
C LEU A 118 12.20 -31.70 -9.84
N ALA A 119 12.15 -31.21 -8.59
CA ALA A 119 12.44 -29.83 -8.23
C ALA A 119 13.04 -29.78 -6.81
N PRO A 120 13.91 -28.81 -6.52
CA PRO A 120 14.48 -28.65 -5.19
C PRO A 120 13.41 -28.28 -4.15
N LEU A 121 13.62 -28.70 -2.91
CA LEU A 121 12.78 -28.30 -1.79
C LEU A 121 12.89 -26.78 -1.61
N PRO A 122 11.77 -26.04 -1.53
CA PRO A 122 11.84 -24.61 -1.24
C PRO A 122 12.45 -24.38 0.15
N PRO A 123 13.30 -23.36 0.32
CA PRO A 123 13.87 -23.02 1.62
C PRO A 123 12.77 -22.74 2.64
N ASP A 124 13.04 -23.05 3.91
CA ASP A 124 12.18 -22.64 5.01
C ASP A 124 12.32 -21.13 5.27
N GLY A 125 11.20 -20.51 5.63
CA GLY A 125 11.16 -19.12 6.04
C GLY A 125 10.69 -18.14 4.96
N ASP A 126 10.66 -16.88 5.37
CA ASP A 126 10.24 -15.77 4.51
C ASP A 126 11.31 -15.48 3.46
N PRO A 127 10.93 -15.14 2.20
CA PRO A 127 11.88 -14.44 1.34
C PRO A 127 12.41 -13.22 2.09
N ALA A 128 13.73 -13.02 2.08
CA ALA A 128 14.37 -11.92 2.78
C ALA A 128 13.65 -10.61 2.45
N MET A 129 13.22 -9.89 3.49
CA MET A 129 12.57 -8.59 3.31
C MET A 129 13.51 -7.68 2.51
N PRO A 130 13.11 -7.13 1.35
CA PRO A 130 13.95 -6.17 0.66
C PRO A 130 14.01 -4.89 1.50
N THR A 131 15.17 -4.55 2.06
CA THR A 131 15.40 -3.29 2.78
C THR A 131 15.05 -2.11 1.86
N PRO A 132 14.11 -1.22 2.21
CA PRO A 132 13.77 -0.10 1.35
C PRO A 132 14.88 0.94 1.48
N GLU A 133 15.65 1.15 0.41
CA GLU A 133 16.61 2.28 0.31
C GLU A 133 15.92 3.66 0.34
N THR A 134 14.58 3.68 0.23
CA THR A 134 13.72 4.87 0.05
C THR A 134 13.48 5.72 1.30
N SER A 135 13.89 5.27 2.50
CA SER A 135 13.65 5.99 3.77
C SER A 135 14.23 7.43 3.78
N ARG A 136 15.29 7.71 3.01
CA ARG A 136 15.95 9.03 3.02
C ARG A 136 15.19 10.17 2.30
N ALA A 137 14.25 9.87 1.40
CA ALA A 137 13.56 10.89 0.59
C ALA A 137 12.28 11.44 1.24
N VAL A 138 11.84 10.83 2.35
CA VAL A 138 10.59 11.19 3.02
C VAL A 138 10.87 11.70 4.43
N ALA A 139 10.29 12.84 4.79
CA ALA A 139 10.37 13.39 6.13
C ALA A 139 8.98 13.75 6.67
N ARG A 140 8.65 13.28 7.87
CA ARG A 140 7.45 13.76 8.59
C ARG A 140 7.69 15.20 9.06
N LEU A 141 6.73 16.09 8.82
CA LEU A 141 6.78 17.45 9.35
C LEU A 141 6.53 17.46 10.86
N PRO A 142 7.15 18.39 11.62
CA PRO A 142 6.86 18.53 13.03
C PRO A 142 5.43 19.03 13.24
N GLY A 143 4.73 18.44 14.21
CA GLY A 143 3.35 18.80 14.56
C GLY A 143 2.29 18.13 13.69
N LEU A 144 1.05 18.62 13.86
CA LEU A 144 -0.13 18.21 13.09
C LEU A 144 -0.72 19.44 12.40
N VAL A 145 -1.34 19.22 11.25
CA VAL A 145 -1.96 20.29 10.45
C VAL A 145 -3.47 20.08 10.44
N THR A 146 -4.20 21.00 11.05
CA THR A 146 -5.67 21.06 10.91
C THR A 146 -6.02 21.77 9.61
N ARG A 147 -6.97 21.19 8.87
CA ARG A 147 -7.51 21.79 7.65
C ARG A 147 -9.03 21.83 7.72
N ASP A 148 -9.60 22.94 7.27
CA ASP A 148 -11.04 23.06 7.03
C ASP A 148 -11.47 22.16 5.87
N ALA A 149 -12.78 21.92 5.80
CA ALA A 149 -13.37 21.17 4.70
C ALA A 149 -13.17 21.91 3.37
N PHE A 150 -12.83 21.17 2.31
CA PHE A 150 -12.66 21.72 0.97
C PHE A 150 -13.20 20.76 -0.09
N THR A 151 -13.39 21.25 -1.31
CA THR A 151 -13.94 20.45 -2.41
C THR A 151 -12.91 20.29 -3.51
N VAL A 152 -12.74 19.05 -3.96
CA VAL A 152 -11.89 18.68 -5.10
C VAL A 152 -12.78 18.18 -6.22
N ALA A 153 -12.41 18.47 -7.48
CA ALA A 153 -13.03 17.85 -8.64
C ALA A 153 -12.00 17.29 -9.60
N GLY A 154 -12.33 16.16 -10.23
CA GLY A 154 -11.43 15.46 -11.12
C GLY A 154 -12.01 14.16 -11.66
N PRO A 155 -11.37 13.55 -12.67
CA PRO A 155 -11.67 12.19 -13.05
C PRO A 155 -11.47 11.26 -11.85
N THR A 156 -12.45 10.38 -11.65
CA THR A 156 -12.50 9.47 -10.51
C THR A 156 -12.66 8.05 -11.01
N ARG A 157 -11.99 7.10 -10.36
CA ARG A 157 -12.16 5.68 -10.64
C ARG A 157 -11.86 4.87 -9.39
N ARG A 158 -12.53 3.73 -9.26
CA ARG A 158 -12.21 2.70 -8.28
C ARG A 158 -11.05 1.83 -8.77
N PHE A 159 -10.04 1.66 -7.93
CA PHE A 159 -8.83 0.89 -8.20
C PHE A 159 -8.72 -0.29 -7.24
N ASP A 160 -7.98 -1.28 -7.69
CA ASP A 160 -7.49 -2.41 -6.92
C ASP A 160 -6.00 -2.60 -7.20
N GLN A 161 -5.40 -3.67 -6.68
CA GLN A 161 -3.99 -3.94 -6.91
C GLN A 161 -3.66 -4.17 -8.41
N ALA A 162 -4.57 -4.76 -9.18
CA ALA A 162 -4.34 -5.07 -10.59
C ALA A 162 -4.39 -3.82 -11.47
N THR A 163 -5.16 -2.81 -11.05
CA THR A 163 -5.43 -1.60 -11.84
C THR A 163 -4.67 -0.37 -11.35
N ALA A 164 -4.11 -0.39 -10.13
CA ALA A 164 -3.40 0.76 -9.53
C ALA A 164 -2.23 1.30 -10.38
N SER A 165 -1.60 0.48 -11.21
CA SER A 165 -0.54 0.93 -12.15
C SER A 165 -1.04 1.91 -13.21
N THR A 166 -2.35 1.98 -13.44
CA THR A 166 -3.00 2.85 -14.44
C THR A 166 -3.50 4.18 -13.86
N ILE A 167 -3.19 4.50 -12.59
CA ILE A 167 -3.47 5.82 -11.99
C ILE A 167 -2.91 6.99 -12.82
N PRO A 168 -1.71 6.91 -13.44
CA PRO A 168 -1.19 7.99 -14.31
C PRO A 168 -2.11 8.38 -15.48
N ASP A 169 -2.96 7.47 -15.96
CA ASP A 169 -3.92 7.76 -17.03
C ASP A 169 -5.02 8.71 -16.54
N LEU A 170 -5.38 8.61 -15.25
CA LEU A 170 -6.36 9.49 -14.60
C LEU A 170 -5.81 10.92 -14.51
N TRP A 171 -4.54 11.07 -14.13
CA TRP A 171 -3.85 12.37 -14.13
C TRP A 171 -3.78 12.98 -15.53
N SER A 172 -3.46 12.17 -16.54
CA SER A 172 -3.46 12.62 -17.95
C SER A 172 -4.84 13.11 -18.40
N THR A 173 -5.90 12.44 -17.94
CA THR A 173 -7.30 12.84 -18.20
C THR A 173 -7.66 14.13 -17.50
N MET A 174 -7.21 14.30 -16.25
CA MET A 174 -7.41 15.53 -15.48
C MET A 174 -6.80 16.72 -16.24
N ILE A 175 -5.52 16.62 -16.63
CA ILE A 175 -4.78 17.68 -17.34
C ILE A 175 -5.50 18.12 -18.61
N ARG A 176 -6.02 17.16 -19.40
CA ARG A 176 -6.79 17.48 -20.62
C ARG A 176 -8.13 18.17 -20.33
N GLY A 177 -8.76 17.87 -19.19
CA GLY A 177 -10.04 18.45 -18.79
C GLY A 177 -9.93 19.77 -18.03
N LEU A 178 -8.74 20.13 -17.51
CA LEU A 178 -8.51 21.35 -16.71
C LEU A 178 -9.13 22.63 -17.31
N PRO A 179 -9.02 22.93 -18.63
CA PRO A 179 -9.59 24.16 -19.18
C PRO A 179 -11.11 24.28 -19.07
N PHE A 180 -11.81 23.17 -18.82
CA PHE A 180 -13.28 23.07 -18.87
C PHE A 180 -13.93 22.89 -17.49
N VAL A 181 -13.15 22.98 -16.41
CA VAL A 181 -13.69 22.89 -15.04
C VAL A 181 -14.13 24.27 -14.58
N ASP A 182 -15.43 24.46 -14.32
CA ASP A 182 -15.96 25.71 -13.78
C ASP A 182 -15.76 25.82 -12.28
N GLY A 183 -15.44 27.03 -11.83
CA GLY A 183 -15.32 27.34 -10.41
C GLY A 183 -14.07 26.78 -9.75
N GLN A 184 -12.99 26.58 -10.51
CA GLN A 184 -11.66 26.33 -9.97
C GLN A 184 -11.33 27.40 -8.93
N VAL A 185 -10.89 26.95 -7.76
CA VAL A 185 -10.31 27.86 -6.78
C VAL A 185 -8.96 28.28 -7.33
N PRO A 186 -8.61 29.59 -7.37
CA PRO A 186 -7.32 30.06 -7.82
C PRO A 186 -6.21 29.50 -6.91
N SER A 187 -5.74 28.31 -7.28
CA SER A 187 -4.72 27.58 -6.60
C SER A 187 -3.99 26.79 -7.67
N TRP A 188 -2.67 26.88 -7.65
CA TRP A 188 -1.82 26.02 -8.47
C TRP A 188 -1.71 24.61 -7.86
N ALA A 189 -2.66 24.25 -7.00
CA ALA A 189 -2.64 23.01 -6.25
C ALA A 189 -3.46 21.94 -6.96
N THR A 190 -2.86 20.76 -7.13
CA THR A 190 -3.57 19.56 -7.56
C THR A 190 -3.48 18.49 -6.48
N TYR A 191 -4.43 17.56 -6.50
CA TYR A 191 -4.68 16.61 -5.44
C TYR A 191 -4.78 15.20 -5.99
N GLY A 192 -4.07 14.26 -5.35
CA GLY A 192 -4.32 12.83 -5.49
C GLY A 192 -5.09 12.35 -4.27
N VAL A 193 -6.41 12.23 -4.35
CA VAL A 193 -7.27 11.91 -3.20
C VAL A 193 -7.63 10.44 -3.21
N VAL A 194 -7.51 9.79 -2.06
CA VAL A 194 -7.97 8.42 -1.83
C VAL A 194 -9.13 8.41 -0.81
N TRP A 195 -10.15 7.59 -1.04
CA TRP A 195 -11.18 7.30 -0.02
C TRP A 195 -11.87 5.94 -0.28
N SER A 196 -12.88 5.61 0.53
CA SER A 196 -13.70 4.38 0.40
C SER A 196 -12.87 3.12 0.24
N ALA A 197 -11.83 3.02 1.06
CA ALA A 197 -10.89 1.93 0.99
C ALA A 197 -11.53 0.66 1.58
N ASP A 198 -11.78 -0.32 0.71
CA ASP A 198 -12.37 -1.60 1.05
C ASP A 198 -11.39 -2.42 1.89
N LYS A 199 -11.89 -2.82 3.06
CA LYS A 199 -11.16 -3.51 4.11
C LYS A 199 -10.91 -4.99 3.76
N GLU A 200 -11.72 -5.58 2.89
CA GLU A 200 -11.62 -6.99 2.52
C GLU A 200 -10.91 -7.17 1.18
N GLU A 201 -11.27 -6.37 0.19
CA GLU A 201 -10.76 -6.48 -1.17
C GLU A 201 -9.49 -5.65 -1.40
N GLY A 202 -9.25 -4.64 -0.57
CA GLY A 202 -8.16 -3.69 -0.77
C GLY A 202 -8.39 -2.75 -1.96
N SER A 203 -9.63 -2.66 -2.45
CA SER A 203 -10.05 -1.71 -3.48
C SER A 203 -10.25 -0.30 -2.87
N PHE A 204 -10.07 0.76 -3.65
CA PHE A 204 -10.16 2.14 -3.16
C PHE A 204 -10.60 3.09 -4.27
N ASP A 205 -11.28 4.16 -3.92
CA ASP A 205 -11.59 5.23 -4.87
C ASP A 205 -10.42 6.21 -4.92
N TYR A 206 -10.01 6.60 -6.13
CA TYR A 206 -8.96 7.59 -6.35
C TYR A 206 -9.44 8.69 -7.31
N MET A 207 -9.10 9.93 -6.97
CA MET A 207 -9.32 11.11 -7.81
C MET A 207 -7.99 11.84 -8.02
N ALA A 208 -7.65 12.11 -9.28
CA ALA A 208 -6.70 13.16 -9.63
C ALA A 208 -7.51 14.43 -9.87
N GLY A 209 -7.34 15.46 -9.05
CA GLY A 209 -8.24 16.61 -9.09
C GLY A 209 -7.63 17.95 -8.69
N ILE A 210 -8.46 18.98 -8.79
CA ILE A 210 -8.14 20.36 -8.42
C ILE A 210 -9.15 20.90 -7.42
N GLY A 211 -8.74 21.91 -6.66
CA GLY A 211 -9.65 22.63 -5.77
C GLY A 211 -10.74 23.36 -6.56
N VAL A 212 -12.00 23.15 -6.19
CA VAL A 212 -13.15 23.83 -6.80
C VAL A 212 -14.11 24.36 -5.73
N ARG A 213 -14.95 25.30 -6.13
CA ARG A 213 -16.14 25.66 -5.34
C ARG A 213 -17.10 24.47 -5.27
N PRO A 214 -17.96 24.39 -4.23
CA PRO A 214 -18.86 23.25 -4.05
C PRO A 214 -19.90 23.07 -5.19
N GLN A 215 -20.14 24.11 -5.98
CA GLN A 215 -21.04 24.09 -7.14
C GLN A 215 -20.32 24.55 -8.43
N GLY A 216 -20.90 24.21 -9.58
CA GLY A 216 -20.40 24.56 -10.91
C GLY A 216 -20.47 23.38 -11.88
N ALA A 217 -20.46 23.64 -13.18
CA ALA A 217 -20.43 22.57 -14.18
C ALA A 217 -19.08 21.82 -14.12
N LEU A 218 -19.13 20.52 -14.44
CA LEU A 218 -17.94 19.68 -14.58
C LEU A 218 -17.95 19.01 -15.97
N PRO A 219 -16.78 18.73 -16.55
CA PRO A 219 -16.69 17.92 -17.76
C PRO A 219 -17.26 16.51 -17.56
N ALA A 220 -17.64 15.85 -18.65
CA ALA A 220 -18.05 14.45 -18.59
C ALA A 220 -16.93 13.57 -18.00
N GLY A 221 -17.29 12.66 -17.10
CA GLY A 221 -16.35 11.77 -16.41
C GLY A 221 -15.61 12.40 -15.22
N PHE A 222 -15.90 13.66 -14.86
CA PHE A 222 -15.39 14.29 -13.64
C PHE A 222 -16.44 14.21 -12.53
N GLU A 223 -15.96 14.04 -11.31
CA GLU A 223 -16.78 14.03 -10.10
C GLU A 223 -16.33 15.10 -9.12
N ARG A 224 -17.21 15.45 -8.17
CA ARG A 224 -16.89 16.34 -7.05
C ARG A 224 -16.80 15.54 -5.76
N LYS A 225 -15.75 15.76 -4.97
CA LYS A 225 -15.56 15.17 -3.64
C LYS A 225 -15.31 16.26 -2.61
N THR A 226 -16.16 16.32 -1.60
CA THR A 226 -15.86 17.08 -0.38
C THR A 226 -14.93 16.28 0.51
N ILE A 227 -13.82 16.90 0.89
CA ILE A 227 -12.87 16.42 1.89
C ILE A 227 -13.27 17.08 3.22
N PRO A 228 -13.64 16.30 4.26
CA PRO A 228 -14.07 16.86 5.52
C PRO A 228 -12.93 17.57 6.25
N ALA A 229 -13.28 18.48 7.16
CA ALA A 229 -12.33 19.08 8.06
C ALA A 229 -11.69 17.98 8.93
N ALA A 230 -10.37 17.98 9.03
CA ALA A 230 -9.64 16.98 9.80
C ALA A 230 -8.25 17.48 10.18
N THR A 231 -7.63 16.76 11.11
CA THR A 231 -6.24 16.95 11.50
C THR A 231 -5.38 15.91 10.80
N TYR A 232 -4.26 16.35 10.22
CA TYR A 232 -3.40 15.52 9.39
C TYR A 232 -1.97 15.48 9.94
N ALA A 233 -1.35 14.31 9.89
CA ALA A 233 0.10 14.20 9.84
C ALA A 233 0.56 14.43 8.40
N VAL A 234 1.57 15.29 8.22
CA VAL A 234 2.06 15.65 6.88
C VAL A 234 3.44 15.06 6.66
N PHE A 235 3.59 14.31 5.58
CA PHE A 235 4.83 13.72 5.14
C PHE A 235 5.30 14.40 3.86
N ARG A 236 6.54 14.89 3.89
CA ARG A 236 7.17 15.58 2.78
C ARG A 236 7.99 14.57 1.98
N VAL A 237 7.61 14.36 0.72
CA VAL A 237 8.36 13.56 -0.24
C VAL A 237 9.21 14.49 -1.07
N THR A 238 10.53 14.27 -1.09
CA THR A 238 11.48 15.05 -1.90
C THR A 238 11.86 14.23 -3.12
N LEU A 239 11.60 14.77 -4.31
CA LEU A 239 11.89 14.11 -5.57
C LEU A 239 13.35 14.31 -5.97
N ASP A 240 13.92 13.30 -6.63
CA ASP A 240 15.29 13.33 -7.17
C ASP A 240 15.35 13.75 -8.65
N GLY A 241 14.20 14.07 -9.26
CA GLY A 241 14.07 14.44 -10.68
C GLY A 241 13.93 13.25 -11.64
N THR A 242 13.91 12.00 -11.14
CA THR A 242 13.61 10.80 -11.95
C THR A 242 12.10 10.58 -12.09
N ALA A 243 11.69 9.42 -12.62
CA ALA A 243 10.27 9.11 -12.83
C ALA A 243 9.46 9.21 -11.52
N LEU A 244 8.35 9.97 -11.57
CA LEU A 244 7.51 10.26 -10.40
C LEU A 244 6.89 9.00 -9.78
N HIS A 245 6.33 8.11 -10.60
CA HIS A 245 5.52 6.99 -10.09
C HIS A 245 6.35 6.00 -9.23
N PRO A 246 7.56 5.56 -9.63
CA PRO A 246 8.42 4.76 -8.75
C PRO A 246 8.78 5.45 -7.44
N GLN A 247 9.11 6.75 -7.48
CA GLN A 247 9.43 7.53 -6.27
C GLN A 247 8.23 7.63 -5.33
N MET A 248 7.03 7.91 -5.85
CA MET A 248 5.81 7.95 -5.06
C MET A 248 5.45 6.59 -4.46
N LYS A 249 5.63 5.50 -5.22
CA LYS A 249 5.45 4.14 -4.69
C LYS A 249 6.40 3.87 -3.52
N GLY A 250 7.67 4.23 -3.66
CA GLY A 250 8.68 4.10 -2.60
C GLY A 250 8.40 4.98 -1.38
N ALA A 251 7.96 6.22 -1.61
CA ALA A 251 7.61 7.16 -0.56
C ALA A 251 6.40 6.67 0.25
N MET A 252 5.37 6.17 -0.43
CA MET A 252 4.19 5.60 0.23
C MET A 252 4.54 4.34 1.02
N ALA A 253 5.51 3.54 0.55
CA ALA A 253 6.08 2.44 1.32
C ALA A 253 6.64 2.92 2.67
N ALA A 254 7.47 3.96 2.62
CA ALA A 254 8.13 4.51 3.80
C ALA A 254 7.13 5.18 4.75
N ILE A 255 6.18 5.97 4.23
CA ILE A 255 5.15 6.63 5.03
C ILE A 255 4.34 5.58 5.79
N TRP A 256 3.74 4.63 5.08
CA TRP A 256 2.83 3.68 5.71
C TRP A 256 3.57 2.60 6.51
N GLY A 257 4.82 2.29 6.17
CA GLY A 257 5.55 1.18 6.77
C GLY A 257 6.56 1.47 7.84
N GLU A 258 7.07 2.68 7.84
CA GLU A 258 8.09 3.08 8.79
C GLU A 258 7.60 4.29 9.57
N LEU A 259 7.23 5.37 8.87
CA LEU A 259 7.04 6.66 9.50
C LEU A 259 5.71 6.79 10.26
N VAL A 260 4.59 6.30 9.70
CA VAL A 260 3.31 6.25 10.41
C VAL A 260 3.40 5.32 11.63
N PRO A 261 3.90 4.07 11.52
CA PRO A 261 4.08 3.20 12.68
C PRO A 261 5.01 3.78 13.75
N ALA A 262 6.13 4.40 13.34
CA ALA A 262 7.08 5.03 14.27
C ALA A 262 6.57 6.31 14.91
N SER A 263 5.53 6.94 14.34
CA SER A 263 5.03 8.22 14.83
C SER A 263 4.20 8.10 16.12
N GLY A 264 3.71 6.91 16.46
CA GLY A 264 2.77 6.71 17.57
C GLY A 264 1.38 7.34 17.33
N LEU A 265 1.10 7.78 16.11
CA LEU A 265 -0.17 8.40 15.75
C LEU A 265 -1.23 7.34 15.45
N THR A 266 -2.48 7.66 15.80
CA THR A 266 -3.63 6.86 15.38
C THR A 266 -4.19 7.43 14.09
N VAL A 267 -4.20 6.64 13.03
CA VAL A 267 -4.74 7.02 11.72
C VAL A 267 -6.26 7.03 11.79
N ALA A 268 -6.88 8.15 11.43
CA ALA A 268 -8.33 8.29 11.40
C ALA A 268 -8.91 7.64 10.14
N ASP A 269 -10.18 7.25 10.22
CA ASP A 269 -10.94 6.87 9.03
C ASP A 269 -11.34 8.14 8.27
N GLY A 270 -10.92 8.26 7.02
CA GLY A 270 -11.15 9.44 6.20
C GLY A 270 -10.21 9.52 5.00
N PRO A 271 -10.43 10.49 4.09
CA PRO A 271 -9.60 10.62 2.90
C PRO A 271 -8.17 11.04 3.23
N ASP A 272 -7.17 10.29 2.77
CA ASP A 272 -5.79 10.75 2.65
C ASP A 272 -5.57 11.37 1.26
N PHE A 273 -4.62 12.29 1.15
CA PHE A 273 -4.34 12.91 -0.14
C PHE A 273 -2.90 13.37 -0.32
N GLU A 274 -2.45 13.26 -1.56
CA GLU A 274 -1.24 13.89 -2.10
C GLU A 274 -1.57 15.34 -2.48
N LEU A 275 -0.78 16.30 -2.02
CA LEU A 275 -0.87 17.70 -2.40
C LEU A 275 0.36 18.10 -3.22
N TYR A 276 0.12 18.47 -4.47
CA TYR A 276 1.09 19.02 -5.40
C TYR A 276 0.85 20.51 -5.48
N ASP A 277 1.72 21.33 -4.90
CA ASP A 277 1.55 22.78 -4.88
C ASP A 277 2.03 23.44 -6.19
N GLY A 278 1.91 24.77 -6.29
CA GLY A 278 2.32 25.52 -7.49
C GLY A 278 3.81 25.54 -7.79
N ARG A 279 4.65 24.93 -6.94
CA ARG A 279 6.09 24.75 -7.17
C ARG A 279 6.41 23.35 -7.66
N PHE A 280 5.39 22.50 -7.86
CA PHE A 280 5.56 21.15 -8.34
C PHE A 280 6.13 21.13 -9.77
N ALA A 281 7.34 20.59 -9.90
CA ALA A 281 8.02 20.33 -11.16
C ALA A 281 8.63 18.91 -11.08
N PRO A 282 7.98 17.87 -11.63
CA PRO A 282 8.35 16.47 -11.38
C PRO A 282 9.75 16.09 -11.88
N ASP A 283 10.24 16.78 -12.89
CA ASP A 283 11.56 16.64 -13.50
C ASP A 283 12.66 17.43 -12.77
N ARG A 284 12.28 18.29 -11.82
CA ARG A 284 13.23 19.11 -11.06
C ARG A 284 13.61 18.42 -9.74
N PRO A 285 14.90 18.09 -9.51
CA PRO A 285 15.36 17.59 -8.23
C PRO A 285 15.05 18.57 -7.09
N GLY A 286 14.67 18.05 -5.94
CA GLY A 286 14.26 18.85 -4.77
C GLY A 286 12.81 19.33 -4.82
N THR A 287 12.05 19.01 -5.88
CA THR A 287 10.59 19.21 -5.87
C THR A 287 9.95 18.42 -4.75
N VAL A 288 8.93 19.00 -4.12
CA VAL A 288 8.29 18.44 -2.95
C VAL A 288 6.83 18.10 -3.22
N ILE A 289 6.39 16.97 -2.70
CA ILE A 289 4.97 16.59 -2.59
C ILE A 289 4.64 16.42 -1.10
N ALA A 290 3.48 16.92 -0.67
CA ALA A 290 3.01 16.77 0.70
C ALA A 290 1.90 15.72 0.77
N VAL A 291 2.14 14.61 1.47
CA VAL A 291 1.14 13.57 1.73
C VAL A 291 0.48 13.86 3.07
N HIS A 292 -0.84 14.01 3.06
CA HIS A 292 -1.66 14.30 4.23
C HIS A 292 -2.37 13.02 4.67
N VAL A 293 -1.98 12.49 5.83
CA VAL A 293 -2.58 11.30 6.44
C VAL A 293 -3.49 11.75 7.58
N PRO A 294 -4.80 11.45 7.55
CA PRO A 294 -5.73 11.88 8.60
C PRO A 294 -5.43 11.14 9.90
N VAL A 295 -5.46 11.85 11.02
CA VAL A 295 -5.16 11.29 12.36
C VAL A 295 -6.18 11.75 13.40
N THR A 296 -6.40 10.93 14.42
CA THR A 296 -7.19 11.31 15.61
C THR A 296 -6.26 11.90 16.66
N THR A 297 -6.66 13.04 17.22
CA THR A 297 -6.00 13.68 18.38
C THR A 297 -6.55 13.18 19.69
#